data_AF-A0A7V3WFV8-F1
#
_entry.id   AF-A0A7V3WFV8-F1
#
_cell.length_a   1.000
_cell.length_b   1.000
_cell.length_c   1.000
_cell.angle_alpha   90.00
_cell.angle_beta   90.00
_cell.angle_gamma   90.00
#
_symmetry.space_group_name_H-M   'P 1'
#
loop_
_entity.id
_entity.type
_entity.pdbx_description
1 polymer ?
#
loop_
_entity_poly.entity_id
_entity_poly.type
_entity_poly.pdbx_seq_one_letter_code
_entity_poly.pdbx_strand_id
1 'polypeptide(L)'
;MVEVNGIGDVLPSFRFETDKVNWFTPNYVSNHHDEKQVRFECREEDEWWNPNDKMIITASSEFLGNNISAYKLTIEMDSEVPLSLWRNGKIELTYDVASQKWSMKGISGYGGAEWRFCSPDAVVDMVLDGLRCAVFLYGAGEDALKDSTSKLIRSLEAGRNHLIKSAVLYPAEDCSKSITDELPTTMEGPFFDY
;
A
#
# COMPACT_ATOMS: atom_id res chain seq x y z
N MET A 1 13.73 -24.58 13.98
CA MET A 1 12.53 -23.73 14.02
C MET A 1 11.92 -23.84 12.64
N VAL A 2 10.69 -24.35 12.49
CA VAL A 2 10.07 -24.49 11.17
C VAL A 2 9.54 -23.10 10.79
N GLU A 3 10.04 -22.54 9.70
CA GLU A 3 9.54 -21.27 9.17
C GLU A 3 8.09 -21.46 8.75
N VAL A 4 7.16 -20.78 9.43
CA VAL A 4 5.73 -21.04 9.24
C VAL A 4 5.20 -20.43 7.93
N ASN A 5 5.94 -19.52 7.29
CA ASN A 5 5.41 -18.71 6.17
C ASN A 5 6.34 -18.59 4.93
N GLY A 6 7.44 -19.35 4.85
CA GLY A 6 8.31 -19.37 3.66
C GLY A 6 9.01 -18.05 3.30
N ILE A 7 9.13 -17.13 4.26
CA ILE A 7 9.74 -15.81 4.08
C ILE A 7 11.26 -15.90 3.91
N GLY A 8 11.93 -16.89 4.51
CA GLY A 8 13.39 -17.04 4.47
C GLY A 8 13.96 -17.21 3.07
N ASP A 9 13.13 -17.64 2.13
CA ASP A 9 13.48 -17.85 0.72
C ASP A 9 13.00 -16.71 -0.20
N VAL A 10 12.56 -15.57 0.36
CA VAL A 10 12.26 -14.34 -0.40
C VAL A 10 13.58 -13.63 -0.71
N LEU A 11 13.70 -13.06 -1.91
CA LEU A 11 14.83 -12.21 -2.28
C LEU A 11 15.11 -11.15 -1.20
N PRO A 12 16.39 -10.94 -0.80
CA PRO A 12 16.72 -10.03 0.29
C PRO A 12 16.37 -8.57 -0.03
N SER A 13 16.29 -8.22 -1.31
CA SER A 13 15.80 -6.94 -1.79
C SER A 13 15.30 -7.03 -3.22
N PHE A 14 14.23 -6.30 -3.55
CA PHE A 14 13.81 -6.04 -4.92
C PHE A 14 13.02 -4.73 -5.01
N ARG A 15 12.95 -4.14 -6.19
CA ARG A 15 12.09 -2.97 -6.48
C ARG A 15 11.40 -3.18 -7.81
N PHE A 16 10.13 -2.82 -7.90
CA PHE A 16 9.44 -2.67 -9.17
C PHE A 16 8.46 -1.50 -9.12
N GLU A 17 8.09 -1.01 -10.31
CA GLU A 17 7.23 0.16 -10.49
C GLU A 17 6.27 -0.11 -11.64
N THR A 18 4.97 -0.02 -11.34
CA THR A 18 3.91 -0.26 -12.31
C THR A 18 2.94 0.91 -12.33
N ASP A 19 2.65 1.36 -13.54
CA ASP A 19 1.62 2.35 -13.85
C ASP A 19 0.28 1.67 -14.21
N LYS A 20 0.27 0.35 -14.46
CA LYS A 20 -0.89 -0.49 -14.86
C LYS A 20 -1.92 -0.75 -13.75
N VAL A 21 -1.93 0.13 -12.76
CA VAL A 21 -2.80 0.13 -11.61
C VAL A 21 -3.64 1.40 -11.67
N ASN A 22 -4.93 1.26 -11.43
CA ASN A 22 -5.85 2.39 -11.41
C ASN A 22 -6.58 2.42 -10.08
N TRP A 23 -6.54 3.55 -9.40
CA TRP A 23 -7.33 3.80 -8.20
C TRP A 23 -8.38 4.84 -8.48
N PHE A 24 -9.62 4.54 -8.11
CA PHE A 24 -10.70 5.48 -8.29
C PHE A 24 -11.71 5.37 -7.16
N THR A 25 -12.44 6.47 -6.94
CA THR A 25 -13.58 6.50 -6.02
C THR A 25 -14.85 6.68 -6.86
N PRO A 26 -15.79 5.70 -6.86
CA PRO A 26 -16.96 5.75 -7.74
C PRO A 26 -17.86 6.97 -7.54
N ASN A 27 -17.86 7.54 -6.33
CA ASN A 27 -18.80 8.58 -5.95
C ASN A 27 -18.15 9.95 -5.69
N TYR A 28 -16.82 10.09 -5.83
CA TYR A 28 -16.08 11.32 -5.44
C TYR A 28 -16.35 11.82 -4.00
N VAL A 29 -16.98 11.00 -3.13
CA VAL A 29 -17.42 11.40 -1.78
C VAL A 29 -16.27 11.22 -0.79
N SER A 30 -15.33 12.16 -0.85
CA SER A 30 -15.00 13.09 0.22
C SER A 30 -15.13 12.69 1.71
N ASN A 31 -15.03 11.42 2.12
CA ASN A 31 -14.69 11.10 3.50
C ASN A 31 -13.17 10.98 3.58
N HIS A 32 -12.51 11.94 4.22
CA HIS A 32 -11.06 12.15 4.07
C HIS A 32 -10.18 11.00 4.56
N HIS A 33 -10.76 9.99 5.22
CA HIS A 33 -10.07 8.83 5.75
C HIS A 33 -10.72 7.48 5.38
N ASP A 34 -11.72 7.43 4.51
CA ASP A 34 -12.41 6.16 4.21
C ASP A 34 -11.75 5.37 3.09
N GLU A 35 -10.85 4.45 3.45
CA GLU A 35 -10.14 3.63 2.47
C GLU A 35 -11.05 2.61 1.74
N LYS A 36 -12.26 2.30 2.23
CA LYS A 36 -13.17 1.33 1.59
C LYS A 36 -13.80 1.85 0.30
N GLN A 37 -13.79 3.16 0.08
CA GLN A 37 -14.36 3.76 -1.12
C GLN A 37 -13.41 3.75 -2.31
N VAL A 38 -12.12 3.48 -2.05
CA VAL A 38 -11.11 3.33 -3.08
C VAL A 38 -11.28 1.95 -3.72
N ARG A 39 -11.42 1.93 -5.03
CA ARG A 39 -11.37 0.71 -5.83
C ARG A 39 -10.01 0.62 -6.48
N PHE A 40 -9.51 -0.60 -6.58
CA PHE A 40 -8.27 -0.95 -7.26
C PHE A 40 -8.59 -1.82 -8.48
N GLU A 41 -8.01 -1.47 -9.62
CA GLU A 41 -8.08 -2.30 -10.83
C GLU A 41 -6.68 -2.47 -11.43
N CYS A 42 -6.38 -3.69 -11.87
CA CYS A 42 -5.19 -4.03 -12.65
C CYS A 42 -5.64 -4.25 -14.10
N ARG A 43 -5.14 -3.45 -15.06
CA ARG A 43 -5.52 -3.59 -16.48
C ARG A 43 -4.31 -3.45 -17.40
N GLU A 44 -4.35 -4.13 -18.54
CA GLU A 44 -3.42 -3.92 -19.65
C GLU A 44 -3.82 -2.63 -20.41
N GLU A 45 -2.86 -1.99 -21.10
CA GLU A 45 -2.82 -0.58 -21.58
C GLU A 45 -3.97 0.00 -22.43
N ASP A 46 -5.08 -0.71 -22.59
CA ASP A 46 -5.99 -0.53 -23.71
C ASP A 46 -7.28 0.25 -23.37
N GLU A 47 -7.49 0.69 -22.13
CA GLU A 47 -8.69 1.41 -21.69
C GLU A 47 -8.39 2.77 -21.06
N TRP A 48 -9.39 3.67 -21.02
CA TRP A 48 -9.30 5.07 -20.57
C TRP A 48 -8.54 5.21 -19.25
N TRP A 49 -7.24 5.51 -19.36
CA TRP A 49 -6.29 5.47 -18.26
C TRP A 49 -6.04 6.88 -17.73
N ASN A 50 -5.94 6.98 -16.41
CA ASN A 50 -5.25 8.07 -15.76
C ASN A 50 -3.73 7.81 -15.67
N PRO A 51 -2.89 8.40 -16.53
CA PRO A 51 -1.45 8.10 -16.59
C PRO A 51 -0.68 8.52 -15.33
N ASN A 52 -1.35 9.17 -14.38
CA ASN A 52 -0.76 9.67 -13.15
C ASN A 52 -0.78 8.64 -12.02
N ASP A 53 -1.58 7.58 -12.13
CA ASP A 53 -1.65 6.54 -11.12
C ASP A 53 -0.45 5.58 -11.22
N LYS A 54 0.35 5.49 -10.14
CA LYS A 54 1.54 4.64 -10.06
C LYS A 54 1.68 3.95 -8.71
N MET A 55 2.13 2.70 -8.74
CA MET A 55 2.55 1.95 -7.56
C MET A 55 4.02 1.58 -7.67
N ILE A 56 4.79 1.94 -6.63
CA ILE A 56 6.18 1.53 -6.50
C ILE A 56 6.28 0.60 -5.30
N ILE A 57 6.83 -0.60 -5.51
CA ILE A 57 6.99 -1.60 -4.47
C ILE A 57 8.47 -1.85 -4.26
N THR A 58 8.93 -1.64 -3.03
CA THR A 58 10.30 -1.87 -2.60
C THR A 58 10.32 -2.86 -1.44
N ALA A 59 10.98 -3.99 -1.63
CA ALA A 59 11.25 -4.96 -0.58
C ALA A 59 12.72 -4.89 -0.15
N SER A 60 12.96 -5.03 1.14
CA SER A 60 14.30 -5.07 1.73
C SER A 60 14.32 -5.93 3.00
N SER A 61 15.48 -6.47 3.33
CA SER A 61 15.72 -7.24 4.56
C SER A 61 16.62 -6.45 5.48
N GLU A 62 16.32 -6.48 6.77
CA GLU A 62 17.19 -5.97 7.83
C GLU A 62 17.93 -7.13 8.49
N PHE A 63 19.19 -6.89 8.87
CA PHE A 63 20.06 -7.91 9.42
C PHE A 63 20.48 -7.58 10.85
N LEU A 64 20.47 -8.59 11.71
CA LEU A 64 21.12 -8.57 13.03
C LEU A 64 22.31 -9.53 12.99
N GLY A 65 23.50 -9.00 12.74
CA GLY A 65 24.68 -9.81 12.42
C GLY A 65 24.54 -10.43 11.03
N ASN A 66 24.66 -11.76 10.93
CA ASN A 66 24.54 -12.50 9.67
C ASN A 66 23.13 -13.06 9.42
N ASN A 67 22.17 -12.78 10.29
CA ASN A 67 20.81 -13.31 10.19
C ASN A 67 19.84 -12.18 9.86
N ILE A 68 18.86 -12.48 9.02
CA ILE A 68 17.75 -11.55 8.76
C ILE A 68 16.92 -11.42 10.03
N SER A 69 16.71 -10.18 10.47
CA SER A 69 15.91 -9.83 11.64
C SER A 69 14.51 -9.36 11.27
N ALA A 70 14.36 -8.72 10.10
CA ALA A 70 13.08 -8.25 9.61
C ALA A 70 13.05 -8.20 8.08
N TYR A 71 11.84 -8.30 7.52
CA TYR A 71 11.57 -7.99 6.12
C TYR A 71 10.66 -6.77 6.05
N LYS A 72 11.02 -5.81 5.22
CA LYS A 72 10.27 -4.56 5.01
C LYS A 72 9.80 -4.49 3.57
N LEU A 73 8.51 -4.27 3.40
CA LEU A 73 7.86 -4.01 2.13
C LEU A 73 7.25 -2.61 2.18
N THR A 74 7.73 -1.72 1.32
CA THR A 74 7.22 -0.36 1.17
C THR A 74 6.45 -0.26 -0.14
N ILE A 75 5.22 0.23 -0.06
CA ILE A 75 4.34 0.49 -1.20
C ILE A 75 4.12 1.99 -1.24
N GLU A 76 4.73 2.65 -2.22
CA GLU A 76 4.51 4.07 -2.51
C GLU A 76 3.43 4.19 -3.58
N MET A 77 2.54 5.15 -3.39
CA MET A 77 1.37 5.34 -4.24
C MET A 77 1.32 6.81 -4.65
N ASP A 78 1.23 7.05 -5.95
CA ASP A 78 0.92 8.35 -6.51
C ASP A 78 -0.38 8.18 -7.28
N SER A 79 -1.48 8.72 -6.74
CA SER A 79 -2.79 8.63 -7.36
C SER A 79 -3.54 9.95 -7.26
N GLU A 80 -4.42 10.20 -8.22
CA GLU A 80 -5.34 11.34 -8.19
C GLU A 80 -6.45 11.20 -7.14
N VAL A 81 -6.62 10.03 -6.52
CA VAL A 81 -7.58 9.84 -5.41
C VAL A 81 -7.26 10.85 -4.30
N PRO A 82 -8.21 11.72 -3.91
CA PRO A 82 -7.96 12.86 -3.00
C PRO A 82 -7.89 12.46 -1.52
N LEU A 83 -7.32 11.30 -1.23
CA LEU A 83 -7.04 10.78 0.11
C LEU A 83 -5.54 10.78 0.32
N SER A 84 -5.04 11.38 1.40
CA SER A 84 -3.60 11.63 1.54
C SER A 84 -2.71 10.39 1.60
N LEU A 85 -3.25 9.23 1.98
CA LEU A 85 -2.50 7.98 1.92
C LEU A 85 -2.23 7.55 0.46
N TRP A 86 -3.20 7.75 -0.42
CA TRP A 86 -3.13 7.34 -1.83
C TRP A 86 -2.48 8.42 -2.70
N ARG A 87 -2.67 9.69 -2.34
CA ARG A 87 -2.05 10.84 -3.00
C ARG A 87 -0.64 11.06 -2.48
N ASN A 88 0.35 10.44 -3.13
CA ASN A 88 1.78 10.54 -2.80
C ASN A 88 2.16 9.95 -1.43
N GLY A 89 1.35 9.08 -0.86
CA GLY A 89 1.62 8.45 0.43
C GLY A 89 2.34 7.11 0.28
N LYS A 90 2.61 6.48 1.43
CA LYS A 90 3.22 5.15 1.47
C LYS A 90 2.66 4.27 2.58
N ILE A 91 2.69 2.97 2.32
CA ILE A 91 2.40 1.91 3.29
C ILE A 91 3.69 1.12 3.52
N GLU A 92 4.07 0.96 4.78
CA GLU A 92 5.21 0.15 5.20
C GLU A 92 4.69 -1.09 5.94
N LEU A 93 4.99 -2.28 5.40
CA LEU A 93 4.70 -3.57 6.01
C LEU A 93 6.01 -4.18 6.53
N THR A 94 6.05 -4.52 7.81
CA THR A 94 7.26 -5.10 8.43
C THR A 94 6.95 -6.47 9.02
N TYR A 95 7.66 -7.49 8.58
CA TYR A 95 7.68 -8.82 9.19
C TYR A 95 8.84 -8.91 10.15
N ASP A 96 8.55 -9.10 11.43
CA ASP A 96 9.56 -9.35 12.46
C ASP A 96 9.83 -10.86 12.58
N VAL A 97 11.07 -11.28 12.33
CA VAL A 97 11.45 -12.71 12.28
C VAL A 97 11.34 -13.38 13.65
N ALA A 98 11.63 -12.63 14.73
CA ALA A 98 11.63 -13.17 16.09
C ALA A 98 10.22 -13.50 16.60
N SER A 99 9.26 -12.60 16.36
CA SER A 99 7.85 -12.76 16.74
C SER A 99 7.01 -13.44 15.67
N GLN A 100 7.54 -13.59 14.46
CA GLN A 100 6.87 -14.13 13.27
C GLN A 100 5.56 -13.38 12.96
N LYS A 101 5.56 -12.06 13.12
CA LYS A 101 4.37 -11.22 12.94
C LYS A 101 4.62 -10.09 11.97
N TRP A 102 3.58 -9.81 11.20
CA TRP A 102 3.50 -8.63 10.35
C TRP A 102 2.95 -7.43 11.11
N SER A 103 3.43 -6.25 10.75
CA SER A 103 2.91 -4.96 11.18
C SER A 103 2.75 -4.01 9.99
N MET A 104 1.84 -3.05 10.11
CA MET A 104 1.53 -2.07 9.07
C MET A 104 1.61 -0.65 9.63
N LYS A 105 2.21 0.24 8.84
CA LYS A 105 2.26 1.68 9.10
C LYS A 105 1.90 2.44 7.82
N GLY A 106 1.08 3.47 7.95
CA GLY A 106 0.77 4.41 6.86
C GLY A 106 1.51 5.73 7.05
N ILE A 107 1.90 6.37 5.96
CA ILE A 107 2.55 7.68 5.97
C ILE A 107 1.90 8.54 4.88
N SER A 108 1.41 9.71 5.30
CA SER A 108 0.75 10.71 4.48
C SER A 108 1.70 11.31 3.43
N GLY A 109 1.22 11.49 2.20
CA GLY A 109 1.94 12.23 1.17
C GLY A 109 2.11 13.72 1.48
N TYR A 110 1.20 14.31 2.27
CA TYR A 110 1.33 15.69 2.73
C TYR A 110 2.11 15.74 4.05
N GLY A 111 3.40 16.09 3.94
CA GLY A 111 4.26 16.36 5.10
C GLY A 111 4.81 15.14 5.82
N GLY A 112 4.58 13.92 5.31
CA GLY A 112 5.18 12.69 5.87
C GLY A 112 4.67 12.32 7.26
N ALA A 113 3.52 12.86 7.67
CA ALA A 113 2.89 12.52 8.94
C ALA A 113 2.43 11.06 8.96
N GLU A 114 2.38 10.45 10.13
CA GLU A 114 1.80 9.10 10.28
C GLU A 114 0.31 9.14 9.91
N TRP A 115 -0.08 8.28 8.97
CA TRP A 115 -1.47 8.06 8.59
C TRP A 115 -2.10 7.04 9.52
N ARG A 116 -3.28 7.37 10.06
CA ARG A 116 -4.11 6.42 10.81
C ARG A 116 -5.17 5.84 9.89
N PHE A 117 -5.67 4.66 10.19
CA PHE A 117 -6.58 3.92 9.32
C PHE A 117 -8.01 3.93 9.85
N CYS A 118 -8.98 4.04 8.95
CA CYS A 118 -10.38 3.74 9.26
C CYS A 118 -10.76 2.32 8.83
N SER A 119 -10.16 1.86 7.73
CA SER A 119 -10.37 0.55 7.14
C SER A 119 -9.04 -0.10 6.76
N PRO A 120 -8.22 -0.51 7.75
CA PRO A 120 -6.94 -1.16 7.49
C PRO A 120 -7.09 -2.47 6.71
N ASP A 121 -8.24 -3.13 6.80
CA ASP A 121 -8.58 -4.32 6.03
C ASP A 121 -8.62 -4.03 4.52
N ALA A 122 -9.26 -2.92 4.12
CA ALA A 122 -9.31 -2.49 2.72
C ALA A 122 -7.91 -2.17 2.18
N VAL A 123 -7.07 -1.52 2.99
CA VAL A 123 -5.67 -1.23 2.63
C VAL A 123 -4.87 -2.52 2.40
N VAL A 124 -5.00 -3.51 3.28
CA VAL A 124 -4.32 -4.80 3.11
C VAL A 124 -4.78 -5.50 1.84
N ASP A 125 -6.08 -5.51 1.57
CA ASP A 125 -6.62 -6.14 0.36
C ASP A 125 -6.10 -5.45 -0.91
N MET A 126 -6.04 -4.11 -0.92
CA MET A 126 -5.46 -3.34 -2.03
C MET A 126 -3.96 -3.61 -2.23
N VAL A 127 -3.17 -3.71 -1.16
CA VAL A 127 -1.74 -4.06 -1.27
C VAL A 127 -1.58 -5.46 -1.86
N LEU A 128 -2.39 -6.43 -1.43
CA LEU A 128 -2.36 -7.78 -1.97
C LEU A 128 -2.72 -7.80 -3.46
N ASP A 129 -3.74 -7.05 -3.86
CA ASP A 129 -4.13 -6.93 -5.27
C ASP A 129 -3.08 -6.22 -6.12
N GLY A 130 -2.41 -5.19 -5.58
CA GLY A 130 -1.25 -4.56 -6.21
C GLY A 130 -0.10 -5.53 -6.44
N LEU A 131 0.26 -6.33 -5.44
CA LEU A 131 1.31 -7.35 -5.56
C LEU A 131 0.93 -8.43 -6.58
N ARG A 132 -0.33 -8.85 -6.63
CA ARG A 132 -0.83 -9.81 -7.65
C ARG A 132 -0.77 -9.21 -9.04
N CYS A 133 -1.13 -7.94 -9.18
CA CYS A 133 -1.02 -7.20 -10.43
C CYS A 133 0.42 -7.19 -10.95
N ALA A 134 1.38 -6.90 -10.07
CA ALA A 134 2.79 -6.98 -10.41
C ALA A 134 3.21 -8.39 -10.87
N VAL A 135 2.83 -9.44 -10.15
CA VAL A 135 3.11 -10.84 -10.55
C VAL A 135 2.54 -11.17 -11.93
N PHE A 136 1.34 -10.65 -12.25
CA PHE A 136 0.69 -10.86 -13.53
C PHE A 136 1.41 -10.11 -14.67
N LEU A 137 1.75 -8.83 -14.46
CA LEU A 137 2.30 -7.94 -15.48
C LEU A 137 3.81 -8.09 -15.72
N TYR A 138 4.60 -8.40 -14.69
CA TYR A 138 6.02 -8.77 -14.85
C TYR A 138 6.21 -10.21 -15.32
N GLY A 139 5.11 -10.88 -15.72
CA GLY A 139 5.06 -12.23 -16.26
C GLY A 139 5.69 -12.37 -17.65
N ALA A 140 6.98 -12.05 -17.80
CA ALA A 140 7.85 -12.56 -18.85
C ALA A 140 9.38 -12.49 -18.53
N GLY A 141 9.80 -11.97 -17.36
CA GLY A 141 11.21 -11.58 -17.14
C GLY A 141 12.03 -12.41 -16.14
N GLU A 142 11.56 -12.62 -14.91
CA GLU A 142 12.40 -13.21 -13.85
C GLU A 142 11.61 -14.13 -12.90
N ASP A 143 11.80 -15.45 -13.05
CA ASP A 143 11.14 -16.48 -12.22
C ASP A 143 11.38 -16.27 -10.71
N ALA A 144 12.57 -15.77 -10.33
CA ALA A 144 12.93 -15.53 -8.94
C ALA A 144 12.13 -14.38 -8.28
N LEU A 145 11.87 -13.31 -9.03
CA LEU A 145 11.05 -12.19 -8.56
C LEU A 145 9.59 -12.63 -8.43
N LYS A 146 9.08 -13.36 -9.43
CA LYS A 146 7.72 -13.92 -9.40
C LYS A 146 7.50 -14.84 -8.20
N ASP A 147 8.43 -15.75 -7.95
CA ASP A 147 8.38 -16.67 -6.81
C ASP A 147 8.46 -15.93 -5.47
N SER A 148 9.38 -14.96 -5.35
CA SER A 148 9.54 -14.12 -4.16
C SER A 148 8.27 -13.32 -3.85
N THR A 149 7.69 -12.66 -4.84
CA THR A 149 6.43 -11.91 -4.68
C THR A 149 5.27 -12.85 -4.34
N SER A 150 5.21 -14.04 -4.93
CA SER A 150 4.18 -15.06 -4.60
C SER A 150 4.32 -15.59 -3.17
N LYS A 151 5.54 -15.72 -2.64
CA LYS A 151 5.80 -16.06 -1.23
C LYS A 151 5.40 -14.92 -0.30
N LEU A 152 5.70 -13.68 -0.66
CA LEU A 152 5.28 -12.50 0.09
C LEU A 152 3.76 -12.39 0.18
N ILE A 153 3.04 -12.55 -0.94
CA ILE A 153 1.56 -12.55 -0.96
C ILE A 153 1.01 -13.59 0.03
N ARG A 154 1.49 -14.83 -0.03
CA ARG A 154 1.07 -15.90 0.89
C ARG A 154 1.36 -15.57 2.36
N SER A 155 2.52 -14.98 2.64
CA SER A 155 2.90 -14.59 3.99
C SER A 155 2.04 -13.43 4.52
N LEU A 156 1.72 -12.45 3.67
CA LEU A 156 0.84 -11.33 4.02
C LEU A 156 -0.60 -11.79 4.25
N GLU A 157 -1.11 -12.71 3.44
CA GLU A 157 -2.43 -13.35 3.63
C GLU A 157 -2.51 -14.08 4.98
N ALA A 158 -1.49 -14.89 5.30
CA ALA A 158 -1.39 -15.55 6.61
C ALA A 158 -1.26 -14.54 7.77
N GLY A 159 -0.59 -13.41 7.52
CA GLY A 159 -0.37 -12.32 8.45
C GLY A 159 -1.51 -11.29 8.57
N ARG A 160 -2.59 -11.42 7.78
CA ARG A 160 -3.63 -10.38 7.61
C ARG A 160 -4.18 -9.87 8.94
N ASN A 161 -4.48 -10.78 9.87
CA ASN A 161 -5.00 -10.40 11.19
C ASN A 161 -4.00 -9.60 12.04
N HIS A 162 -2.70 -9.86 11.90
CA HIS A 162 -1.66 -9.10 12.60
C HIS A 162 -1.47 -7.72 12.00
N LEU A 163 -1.48 -7.62 10.66
CA LEU A 163 -1.46 -6.34 9.94
C LEU A 163 -2.60 -5.43 10.41
N ILE A 164 -3.85 -5.92 10.37
CA ILE A 164 -5.03 -5.16 10.77
C ILE A 164 -4.96 -4.74 12.24
N LYS A 165 -4.54 -5.64 13.15
CA LYS A 165 -4.43 -5.33 14.58
C LYS A 165 -3.30 -4.35 14.92
N SER A 166 -2.25 -4.31 14.10
CA SER A 166 -1.11 -3.42 14.30
C SER A 166 -1.35 -1.99 13.80
N ALA A 167 -2.34 -1.81 12.92
CA ALA A 167 -2.66 -0.54 12.32
C ALA A 167 -3.09 0.48 13.39
N VAL A 168 -2.53 1.69 13.32
CA VAL A 168 -2.96 2.81 14.17
C VAL A 168 -4.28 3.33 13.62
N LEU A 169 -5.34 3.36 14.42
CA LEU A 169 -6.69 3.73 13.96
C LEU A 169 -7.04 5.18 14.28
N TYR A 170 -7.86 5.79 13.44
CA TYR A 170 -8.57 7.01 13.80
C TYR A 170 -9.65 6.71 14.86
N PRO A 171 -10.04 7.72 15.67
CA PRO A 171 -11.31 7.68 16.39
C PRO A 171 -12.47 7.35 15.45
N ALA A 172 -13.43 6.55 15.91
CA ALA A 172 -14.53 6.08 15.06
C ALA A 172 -15.35 7.26 14.46
N GLU A 173 -15.49 8.37 15.19
CA GLU A 173 -16.15 9.58 14.67
C GLU A 173 -15.45 10.18 13.45
N ASP A 174 -14.11 10.19 13.41
CA ASP A 174 -13.33 10.77 12.30
C ASP A 174 -13.51 9.95 11.02
N CYS A 175 -13.76 8.65 11.14
CA CYS A 175 -14.04 7.76 10.02
C CYS A 175 -15.41 7.96 9.36
N SER A 176 -16.25 8.83 9.93
CA SER A 176 -17.57 9.16 9.39
C SER A 176 -17.70 10.62 8.93
N LYS A 177 -16.63 11.43 9.07
CA LYS A 177 -16.64 12.86 8.74
C LYS A 177 -16.60 13.09 7.24
N SER A 178 -17.50 13.92 6.75
CA SER A 178 -17.42 14.44 5.39
C SER A 178 -16.38 15.55 5.29
N ILE A 179 -15.68 15.67 4.16
CA ILE A 179 -14.75 16.78 3.84
C ILE A 179 -15.49 18.13 3.86
N THR A 180 -16.82 18.14 3.72
CA THR A 180 -17.63 19.36 3.79
C THR A 180 -17.73 19.95 5.20
N ASP A 181 -17.34 19.23 6.24
CA ASP A 181 -17.47 19.72 7.62
C ASP A 181 -16.25 20.51 8.11
N GLU A 182 -15.04 20.32 7.57
CA GLU A 182 -13.82 21.01 8.06
C GLU A 182 -12.69 21.16 7.00
N LEU A 183 -12.97 21.69 5.81
CA LEU A 183 -11.92 22.40 5.07
C LEU A 183 -12.06 23.90 5.33
N PRO A 184 -11.03 24.62 5.82
CA PRO A 184 -11.03 26.06 5.71
C PRO A 184 -11.15 26.39 4.22
N THR A 185 -12.11 27.24 3.87
CA THR A 185 -12.43 27.73 2.53
C THR A 185 -11.31 28.56 1.88
N THR A 186 -10.06 28.29 2.22
CA THR A 186 -8.88 28.99 1.73
C THR A 186 -7.81 27.97 1.30
N MET A 187 -8.11 27.18 0.28
CA MET A 187 -7.08 26.86 -0.72
C MET A 187 -7.29 27.79 -1.90
N GLU A 188 -7.05 29.08 -1.67
CA GLU A 188 -6.69 29.99 -2.76
C GLU A 188 -5.21 29.76 -3.08
N GLY A 189 -4.93 29.24 -4.27
CA GLY A 189 -3.60 29.31 -4.88
C GLY A 189 -3.35 28.26 -5.95
N PRO A 190 -2.63 28.64 -7.02
CA PRO A 190 -3.05 29.56 -8.06
C PRO A 190 -3.58 28.78 -9.28
N PHE A 191 -4.45 29.42 -10.05
CA PHE A 191 -4.73 29.04 -11.43
C PHE A 191 -3.40 29.02 -12.19
N PHE A 192 -3.02 27.85 -12.71
CA PHE A 192 -2.07 27.77 -13.80
C PHE A 192 -2.82 28.09 -15.09
N ASP A 193 -2.69 29.33 -15.55
CA ASP A 193 -2.81 29.64 -16.98
C ASP A 193 -1.52 29.15 -17.66
N TYR A 194 -1.65 28.12 -18.50
CA TYR A 194 -0.78 27.87 -19.67
C TYR A 194 -1.65 27.45 -20.85
#